data_AF-A0A0X8JPZ2-F1
#
_entry.id   AF-A0A0X8JPZ2-F1
#
_cell.length_a   1.000
_cell.length_b   1.000
_cell.length_c   1.000
_cell.angle_alpha   90.00
_cell.angle_beta   90.00
_cell.angle_gamma   90.00
#
_symmetry.space_group_name_H-M   'P 1'
#
loop_
_entity.id
_entity.type
_entity.pdbx_description
1 polymer ?
#
loop_
_entity_poly.entity_id
_entity_poly.type
_entity_poly.pdbx_seq_one_letter_code
_entity_poly.pdbx_strand_id
1 'polypeptide(L)'
;MKGLTELVIGLCDLAEAEGRLLRHNVLKTVRTAALLILGLFFGAAGAAFFVAALYRALVEIVHPAWALCILGLACMGIAGGLVWTTSARKKSTP
;
A
#
# COMPACT_ATOMS: atom_id res chain seq x y z
N MET A 1 22.88 -50.10 0.59
CA MET A 1 22.51 -49.40 1.85
C MET A 1 23.13 -48.00 1.97
N LYS A 2 24.39 -47.78 1.53
CA LYS A 2 25.03 -46.44 1.54
C LYS A 2 24.31 -45.36 0.71
N GLY A 3 23.77 -45.72 -0.46
CA GLY A 3 23.08 -44.77 -1.33
C GLY A 3 21.73 -44.24 -0.79
N LEU A 4 21.05 -45.00 0.07
CA LEU A 4 19.81 -44.52 0.72
C LEU A 4 20.13 -43.45 1.78
N THR A 5 21.24 -43.62 2.49
CA THR A 5 21.69 -42.66 3.50
C THR A 5 22.12 -41.33 2.86
N GLU A 6 22.84 -41.36 1.73
CA GLU A 6 23.21 -40.15 0.99
C GLU A 6 21.99 -39.42 0.42
N LEU A 7 20.98 -40.16 -0.04
CA LEU A 7 19.75 -39.57 -0.58
C LEU A 7 18.91 -38.90 0.51
N VAL A 8 18.85 -39.49 1.71
CA VAL A 8 18.19 -38.91 2.89
C VAL A 8 18.94 -37.67 3.39
N ILE A 9 20.27 -37.70 3.43
CA ILE A 9 21.10 -36.55 3.82
C ILE A 9 20.91 -35.41 2.80
N GLY A 10 20.94 -35.70 1.50
CA GLY A 10 20.71 -34.70 0.45
C GLY A 10 19.31 -34.06 0.50
N LEU A 11 18.27 -34.85 0.80
CA LEU A 11 16.91 -34.33 1.01
C LEU A 11 16.80 -33.42 2.25
N CYS A 12 17.51 -33.75 3.32
CA CYS A 12 17.53 -32.95 4.54
C CYS A 12 18.26 -31.61 4.33
N ASP A 13 19.40 -31.64 3.63
CA ASP A 13 20.18 -30.43 3.28
C ASP A 13 19.39 -29.51 2.34
N LEU A 14 18.65 -30.09 1.38
CA LEU A 14 17.80 -29.34 0.47
C LEU A 14 16.61 -28.69 1.20
N ALA A 15 15.99 -29.42 2.12
CA ALA A 15 14.91 -28.90 2.97
C ALA A 15 15.40 -27.79 3.91
N GLU A 16 16.62 -27.90 4.44
CA GLU A 16 17.23 -26.85 5.26
C GLU A 16 17.57 -25.60 4.42
N ALA A 17 18.07 -25.78 3.21
CA ALA A 17 18.35 -24.69 2.26
C ALA A 17 17.07 -23.93 1.88
N GLU A 18 16.00 -24.64 1.55
CA GLU A 18 14.70 -24.00 1.25
C GLU A 18 14.09 -23.33 2.49
N GLY A 19 14.17 -23.97 3.66
CA GLY A 19 13.71 -23.38 4.92
C GLY A 19 14.43 -22.08 5.28
N ARG A 20 15.74 -21.99 4.97
CA ARG A 20 16.56 -20.79 5.21
C ARG A 20 16.23 -19.67 4.22
N LEU A 21 16.00 -20.00 2.95
CA LEU A 21 15.51 -19.08 1.91
C LEU A 21 14.10 -18.55 2.22
N LEU A 22 13.20 -19.42 2.68
CA LEU A 22 11.85 -19.04 3.08
C LEU A 22 11.87 -18.06 4.25
N ARG A 23 12.67 -18.32 5.29
CA ARG A 23 12.78 -17.42 6.45
C ARG A 23 13.28 -16.03 6.06
N HIS A 24 14.29 -15.95 5.19
CA HIS A 24 14.85 -14.67 4.79
C HIS A 24 13.87 -13.86 3.92
N ASN A 25 13.20 -14.51 2.97
CA ASN A 25 12.21 -13.87 2.12
C ASN A 25 10.93 -13.51 2.88
N VAL A 26 10.46 -14.37 3.78
CA VAL A 26 9.28 -14.10 4.61
C VAL A 26 9.54 -12.90 5.52
N LEU A 27 10.69 -12.80 6.19
CA LEU A 27 11.00 -11.65 7.03
C LEU A 27 11.04 -10.34 6.23
N LYS A 28 11.61 -10.37 5.02
CA LYS A 28 11.65 -9.20 4.13
C LYS A 28 10.25 -8.80 3.66
N THR A 29 9.45 -9.76 3.22
CA THR A 29 8.07 -9.54 2.78
C THR A 29 7.18 -9.05 3.92
N VAL A 30 7.29 -9.64 5.11
CA VAL A 30 6.54 -9.23 6.30
C VAL A 30 6.94 -7.81 6.71
N ARG A 31 8.23 -7.47 6.68
CA ARG A 31 8.68 -6.10 6.97
C ARG A 31 8.12 -5.10 5.95
N THR A 32 8.17 -5.41 4.66
CA THR A 32 7.61 -4.52 3.63
C THR A 32 6.09 -4.40 3.77
N ALA A 33 5.38 -5.50 4.02
CA ALA A 33 3.95 -5.48 4.25
C ALA A 33 3.58 -4.66 5.50
N ALA A 34 4.33 -4.80 6.59
CA ALA A 34 4.14 -4.01 7.81
C ALA A 34 4.35 -2.51 7.55
N LEU A 35 5.40 -2.14 6.80
CA LEU A 35 5.63 -0.74 6.42
C LEU A 35 4.53 -0.18 5.52
N LEU A 36 4.01 -1.00 4.58
CA LEU A 36 2.89 -0.59 3.72
C LEU A 36 1.60 -0.40 4.53
N ILE A 37 1.28 -1.31 5.44
CA ILE A 37 0.10 -1.19 6.32
C ILE A 37 0.24 0.04 7.20
N LEU A 38 1.40 0.25 7.81
CA LEU A 38 1.67 1.41 8.65
C LEU A 38 1.57 2.71 7.85
N GLY A 39 2.16 2.75 6.66
CA GLY A 39 2.09 3.89 5.74
C GLY A 39 0.67 4.17 5.28
N LEU A 40 -0.12 3.13 5.00
CA LEU A 40 -1.52 3.27 4.64
C LEU A 40 -2.34 3.82 5.81
N PHE A 41 -2.10 3.35 7.03
CA PHE A 41 -2.81 3.80 8.22
C PHE A 41 -2.48 5.26 8.56
N PHE A 42 -1.19 5.62 8.57
CA PHE A 42 -0.75 7.00 8.79
C PHE A 42 -1.19 7.93 7.66
N GLY A 43 -1.13 7.46 6.41
CA GLY A 43 -1.59 8.21 5.25
C GLY A 43 -3.10 8.47 5.29
N ALA A 44 -3.90 7.45 5.61
CA ALA A 44 -5.35 7.59 5.74
C ALA A 44 -5.74 8.50 6.91
N ALA A 45 -5.09 8.34 8.07
CA ALA A 45 -5.31 9.21 9.22
C ALA A 45 -4.93 10.67 8.91
N GLY A 46 -3.76 10.88 8.29
CA GLY A 46 -3.30 12.21 7.88
C GLY A 46 -4.25 12.86 6.87
N ALA A 47 -4.74 12.12 5.88
CA ALA A 47 -5.73 12.62 4.93
C ALA A 47 -7.06 13.00 5.62
N ALA A 48 -7.54 12.19 6.57
CA ALA A 48 -8.75 12.48 7.33
C ALA A 48 -8.59 13.75 8.18
N PHE A 49 -7.47 13.90 8.88
CA PHE A 49 -7.17 15.11 9.65
C PHE A 49 -7.00 16.34 8.76
N PHE A 50 -6.35 16.19 7.60
CA PHE A 50 -6.18 17.28 6.63
C PHE A 50 -7.53 17.77 6.12
N VAL A 51 -8.42 16.84 5.73
CA VAL A 51 -9.78 17.18 5.30
C VAL A 51 -10.58 17.83 6.43
N ALA A 52 -10.47 17.34 7.65
CA ALA A 52 -11.16 17.92 8.81
C ALA A 52 -10.66 19.35 9.13
N ALA A 53 -9.35 19.58 9.08
CA ALA A 53 -8.74 20.89 9.28
C ALA A 53 -9.15 21.88 8.16
N LEU A 54 -9.12 21.42 6.91
CA LEU A 54 -9.52 22.24 5.76
C LEU A 54 -11.01 22.60 5.82
N TYR A 55 -11.87 21.65 6.23
CA TYR A 55 -13.29 21.92 6.47
C TYR A 55 -13.50 22.94 7.59
N ARG A 56 -12.80 22.80 8.71
CA ARG A 56 -12.88 23.74 9.84
C ARG A 56 -12.47 25.15 9.43
N ALA A 57 -11.36 25.31 8.72
CA ALA A 57 -10.91 26.60 8.20
C ALA A 57 -11.90 27.22 7.21
N LEU A 58 -12.55 26.40 6.37
CA LEU A 58 -13.49 26.89 5.37
C LEU A 58 -14.85 27.29 5.98
N VAL A 59 -15.29 26.60 7.03
CA VAL A 59 -16.53 26.91 7.76
C VAL A 59 -16.42 28.22 8.55
N GLU A 60 -15.22 28.63 8.98
CA GLU A 60 -15.03 29.94 9.63
C GLU A 60 -15.31 31.12 8.68
N ILE A 61 -15.16 30.92 7.37
CA ILE A 61 -15.26 31.99 6.36
C ILE A 61 -16.57 31.88 5.57
N VAL A 62 -17.12 30.67 5.41
CA VAL A 62 -18.25 30.36 4.53
C VAL A 62 -19.29 29.49 5.25
N HIS A 63 -20.58 29.68 4.92
CA HIS A 63 -21.68 28.88 5.45
C HIS A 63 -21.44 27.37 5.23
N PRO A 64 -21.71 26.49 6.23
CA PRO A 64 -21.23 25.11 6.25
C PRO A 64 -21.68 24.24 5.07
N ALA A 65 -22.80 24.58 4.43
CA ALA A 65 -23.28 23.90 3.22
C ALA A 65 -22.35 24.11 2.01
N TRP A 66 -21.85 25.33 1.82
CA TRP A 66 -20.98 25.68 0.68
C TRP A 66 -19.56 25.13 0.86
N ALA A 67 -19.08 25.05 2.10
CA ALA A 67 -17.79 24.43 2.41
C ALA A 67 -17.73 22.95 1.99
N LEU A 68 -18.82 22.19 2.21
CA LEU A 68 -18.92 20.79 1.76
C LEU A 68 -18.97 20.67 0.23
N CYS A 69 -19.69 21.56 -0.46
CA CYS A 69 -19.76 21.56 -1.92
C CYS A 69 -18.39 21.80 -2.58
N ILE A 70 -17.61 22.76 -2.08
CA ILE A 70 -16.27 23.08 -2.61
C ILE A 70 -15.32 21.91 -2.37
N LEU A 71 -15.34 21.34 -1.16
CA LEU A 71 -14.51 20.19 -0.80
C LEU A 71 -14.86 18.95 -1.64
N GLY A 72 -16.16 18.72 -1.88
CA GLY A 72 -16.65 17.64 -2.73
C GLY A 72 -16.21 17.79 -4.19
N LEU A 73 -16.32 19.01 -4.75
CA LEU A 73 -15.83 19.31 -6.11
C LEU A 73 -14.31 19.13 -6.22
N ALA A 74 -13.55 19.58 -5.22
CA ALA A 74 -12.11 19.40 -5.19
C ALA A 74 -11.73 17.90 -5.17
N CYS A 75 -12.40 17.12 -4.33
CA CYS A 75 -12.19 15.67 -4.26
C CYS A 75 -12.53 14.98 -5.58
N MET A 76 -13.65 15.35 -6.21
CA MET A 76 -14.07 14.83 -7.51
C MET A 76 -13.09 15.20 -8.63
N GLY A 77 -12.53 16.41 -8.60
CA GLY A 77 -11.49 16.85 -9.53
C GLY A 77 -10.19 16.05 -9.39
N ILE A 78 -9.74 15.81 -8.16
CA ILE A 78 -8.53 15.00 -7.89
C ILE A 78 -8.76 13.55 -8.31
N ALA A 79 -9.91 12.96 -7.97
CA ALA A 79 -10.28 11.61 -8.36
C ALA A 79 -10.34 11.48 -9.90
N GLY A 80 -10.97 12.44 -10.58
CA GLY A 80 -11.01 12.48 -12.04
C GLY A 80 -9.62 12.59 -12.68
N GLY A 81 -8.74 13.43 -12.12
CA GLY A 81 -7.35 13.55 -12.59
C GLY A 81 -6.53 12.26 -12.42
N LEU A 82 -6.69 11.56 -11.29
CA LEU A 82 -6.04 10.27 -11.06
C LEU A 82 -6.55 9.18 -12.02
N VAL A 83 -7.85 9.14 -12.29
CA VAL A 83 -8.42 8.20 -13.29
C VAL A 83 -7.92 8.51 -14.70
N TRP A 84 -7.77 9.79 -15.05
CA TRP A 84 -7.22 10.18 -16.35
C TRP A 84 -5.76 9.75 -16.51
N THR A 85 -4.92 10.01 -15.51
CA THR A 85 -3.48 9.69 -15.55
C THR A 85 -3.23 8.18 -15.60
N THR A 86 -3.99 7.38 -14.85
CA THR A 86 -3.91 5.91 -14.91
C THR A 86 -4.37 5.36 -16.26
N SER A 87 -5.43 5.93 -16.85
CA SER A 87 -5.90 5.55 -18.18
C SER A 87 -4.94 5.98 -19.30
N ALA A 88 -4.31 7.15 -19.17
CA ALA A 88 -3.30 7.64 -20.11
C ALA A 88 -2.02 6.78 -20.10
N ARG A 89 -1.62 6.29 -18.92
CA ARG A 89 -0.48 5.38 -18.75
C ARG A 89 -0.70 4.02 -19.41
N LYS A 90 -1.95 3.54 -19.44
CA LYS A 90 -2.33 2.27 -20.08
C LYS A 90 -2.29 2.33 -21.62
N LYS A 91 -2.42 3.52 -22.21
CA LYS A 91 -2.30 3.76 -23.66
C LYS A 91 -0.86 3.92 -24.16
N SER A 92 0.11 4.06 -23.27
CA SER A 92 1.50 4.41 -23.60
C SER A 92 2.49 3.24 -23.51
N THR A 93 2.04 2.04 -23.13
CA THR A 93 2.80 0.80 -23.26
C THR A 93 2.35 0.08 -24.55
N PRO A 94 3.24 -0.13 -25.54
CA PRO A 94 2.93 -0.90 -26.75
C PRO A 94 2.67 -2.39 -26.44
#